data_AF-A0A1M5SUT4-F1
#
_entry.id   AF-A0A1M5SUT4-F1
#
_cell.length_a   1.000
_cell.length_b   1.000
_cell.length_c   1.000
_cell.angle_alpha   90.00
_cell.angle_beta   90.00
_cell.angle_gamma   90.00
#
_symmetry.space_group_name_H-M   'P 1'
#
loop_
_entity.id
_entity.type
_entity.pdbx_description
1 polymer ?
#
loop_
_entity_poly.entity_id
_entity_poly.type
_entity_poly.pdbx_seq_one_letter_code
_entity_poly.pdbx_strand_id
1 'polypeptide(L)'
;MKLVSKIKNKIDALGLEKHYADFSIDLLSAEEFRGWARKAGDISNTSCYVKLYSGDNVIAEGKANQYRDDLHDLGFGNGCKGFNLKVNWRALDAGENKLSLFIDEHKVKVIRLSVTIAEFVSLAIQEQNRR
;
A
#
# COMPACT_ATOMS: atom_id res chain seq x y z
N MET A 1 1.93 -38.18 -11.39
CA MET A 1 2.37 -36.80 -11.69
C MET A 1 1.32 -35.88 -12.36
N LYS A 2 0.05 -36.29 -12.61
CA LYS A 2 -0.96 -35.44 -13.31
C LYS A 2 -1.84 -34.56 -12.40
N LEU A 3 -1.81 -34.77 -11.07
CA LEU A 3 -2.67 -34.06 -10.13
C LEU A 3 -2.13 -32.67 -9.76
N VAL A 4 -0.81 -32.58 -9.55
CA VAL A 4 -0.12 -31.33 -9.15
C VAL A 4 -0.22 -30.25 -10.23
N SER A 5 -0.10 -30.64 -11.51
CA SER A 5 -0.23 -29.71 -12.64
C SER A 5 -1.67 -29.19 -12.81
N LYS A 6 -2.68 -30.03 -12.58
CA LYS A 6 -4.10 -29.61 -12.62
C LYS A 6 -4.46 -28.64 -11.50
N ILE A 7 -3.89 -28.82 -10.31
CA ILE A 7 -4.09 -27.90 -9.19
C ILE A 7 -3.40 -26.56 -9.47
N LYS A 8 -2.16 -26.57 -9.96
CA LYS A 8 -1.41 -25.36 -10.33
C LYS A 8 -2.15 -24.54 -11.39
N ASN A 9 -2.61 -25.18 -12.46
CA ASN A 9 -3.39 -24.51 -13.51
C ASN A 9 -4.74 -23.97 -13.02
N LYS A 10 -5.38 -24.63 -12.04
CA LYS A 10 -6.60 -24.09 -11.42
C LYS A 10 -6.33 -22.89 -10.53
N ILE A 11 -5.23 -22.88 -9.78
CA ILE A 11 -4.82 -21.74 -8.95
C ILE A 11 -4.52 -20.53 -9.84
N ASP A 12 -3.78 -20.74 -10.92
CA ASP A 12 -3.48 -19.69 -11.90
C ASP A 12 -4.76 -19.21 -12.63
N ALA A 13 -5.70 -20.11 -12.94
CA ALA A 13 -6.97 -19.77 -13.61
C ALA A 13 -8.03 -19.15 -12.68
N LEU A 14 -7.90 -19.29 -11.35
CA LEU A 14 -8.82 -18.72 -10.36
C LEU A 14 -8.49 -17.26 -10.02
N GLY A 15 -7.42 -16.68 -10.58
CA GLY A 15 -7.03 -15.30 -10.28
C GLY A 15 -6.70 -15.06 -8.81
N LEU A 16 -6.42 -16.14 -8.05
CA LEU A 16 -5.77 -16.06 -6.75
C LEU A 16 -4.33 -15.64 -7.03
N GLU A 17 -4.11 -14.34 -7.23
CA GLU A 17 -2.78 -13.82 -7.46
C GLU A 17 -1.86 -14.35 -6.37
N LYS A 18 -0.90 -15.14 -6.83
CA LYS A 18 0.22 -15.68 -6.08
C LYS A 18 0.70 -14.58 -5.14
N HIS A 19 0.56 -14.78 -3.83
CA HIS A 19 0.94 -13.84 -2.77
C HIS A 19 2.18 -13.02 -3.16
N TYR A 20 1.95 -11.82 -3.70
CA TYR A 20 2.98 -11.09 -4.45
C TYR A 20 3.95 -10.38 -3.51
N ALA A 21 3.41 -9.85 -2.42
CA ALA A 21 4.14 -9.03 -1.48
C ALA A 21 3.65 -9.27 -0.05
N ASP A 22 4.59 -9.19 0.89
CA ASP A 22 4.33 -9.03 2.31
C ASP A 22 4.25 -7.52 2.61
N PHE A 23 3.26 -7.08 3.39
CA PHE A 23 3.14 -5.68 3.78
C PHE A 23 2.35 -5.51 5.09
N SER A 24 2.59 -4.39 5.77
CA SER A 24 1.73 -3.87 6.85
C SER A 24 1.32 -2.44 6.55
N ILE A 25 0.15 -2.08 7.03
CA ILE A 25 -0.35 -0.71 7.03
C ILE A 25 -0.44 -0.30 8.49
N ASP A 26 0.47 0.56 8.90
CA ASP A 26 0.56 0.99 10.30
C ASP A 26 -0.36 2.19 10.55
N LEU A 27 -0.50 3.07 9.54
CA LEU A 27 -1.45 4.17 9.54
C LEU A 27 -1.95 4.43 8.12
N LEU A 28 -3.25 4.64 7.98
CA LEU A 28 -3.86 5.19 6.77
C LEU A 28 -4.92 6.22 7.17
N SER A 29 -4.72 7.45 6.75
CA SER A 29 -5.61 8.58 6.98
C SER A 29 -5.69 9.45 5.71
N ALA A 30 -6.48 10.52 5.75
CA ALA A 30 -6.53 11.48 4.66
C ALA A 30 -5.24 12.31 4.50
N GLU A 31 -4.32 12.29 5.48
CA GLU A 31 -3.06 13.06 5.44
C GLU A 31 -1.83 12.18 5.20
N GLU A 32 -1.84 10.97 5.76
CA GLU A 32 -0.64 10.15 5.89
C GLU A 32 -0.95 8.67 5.62
N PHE A 33 -0.06 8.04 4.88
CA PHE A 33 -0.04 6.60 4.61
C PHE A 33 1.33 6.03 4.99
N ARG A 34 1.35 5.21 6.05
CA ARG A 34 2.55 4.60 6.62
C ARG A 34 2.45 3.10 6.69
N GLY A 35 3.59 2.46 6.56
CA GLY A 35 3.70 1.02 6.70
C GLY A 35 5.02 0.50 6.20
N TRP A 36 5.02 -0.76 5.78
CA TRP A 36 6.13 -1.40 5.11
C TRP A 36 5.65 -2.34 4.03
N ALA A 37 6.48 -2.55 3.02
CA ALA A 37 6.18 -3.42 1.89
C ALA A 37 7.45 -4.07 1.36
N ARG A 38 7.37 -5.36 1.02
CA ARG A 38 8.39 -6.08 0.28
C ARG A 38 7.76 -7.10 -0.65
N LYS A 39 8.46 -7.47 -1.70
CA LYS A 39 8.10 -8.63 -2.51
C LYS A 39 8.17 -9.91 -1.67
N ALA A 40 7.19 -10.80 -1.83
CA ALA A 40 7.08 -12.00 -1.00
C ALA A 40 8.29 -12.91 -1.19
N GLY A 41 8.92 -13.29 -0.08
CA GLY A 41 10.14 -14.10 -0.07
C GLY A 41 11.40 -13.38 -0.56
N ASP A 42 11.33 -12.07 -0.83
CA ASP A 42 12.51 -11.29 -1.17
C ASP A 42 13.36 -10.98 0.07
N ILE A 43 14.61 -11.43 0.01
CA ILE A 43 15.65 -11.19 1.01
C ILE A 43 16.70 -10.18 0.50
N SER A 44 16.53 -9.65 -0.70
CA SER A 44 17.43 -8.65 -1.27
C SER A 44 17.20 -7.27 -0.65
N ASN A 45 18.15 -6.36 -0.88
CA ASN A 45 18.06 -4.96 -0.44
C ASN A 45 17.23 -4.07 -1.40
N THR A 46 16.43 -4.67 -2.29
CA THR A 46 15.64 -3.94 -3.28
C THR A 46 14.39 -3.33 -2.63
N SER A 47 14.20 -2.03 -2.75
CA SER A 47 12.97 -1.37 -2.30
C SER A 47 11.84 -1.53 -3.31
N CYS A 48 10.64 -1.84 -2.84
CA CYS A 48 9.44 -1.85 -3.67
C CYS A 48 8.88 -0.44 -3.85
N TYR A 49 8.14 -0.24 -4.93
CA TYR A 49 7.36 0.97 -5.17
C TYR A 49 5.91 0.75 -4.74
N VAL A 50 5.41 1.58 -3.84
CA VAL A 50 4.07 1.52 -3.28
C VAL A 50 3.21 2.59 -3.94
N LYS A 51 2.02 2.23 -4.41
CA LYS A 51 1.01 3.16 -4.92
C LYS A 51 -0.34 2.87 -4.31
N LEU A 52 -1.07 3.92 -3.98
CA LEU A 52 -2.43 3.85 -3.49
C LEU A 52 -3.32 4.65 -4.44
N TYR A 53 -4.41 4.04 -4.90
CA TYR A 53 -5.34 4.61 -5.86
C TYR A 53 -6.73 4.77 -5.25
N SER A 54 -7.42 5.87 -5.56
CA SER A 54 -8.87 6.04 -5.39
C SER A 54 -9.50 6.16 -6.77
N GLY A 55 -10.22 5.13 -7.22
CA GLY A 55 -10.60 5.01 -8.63
C GLY A 55 -9.36 5.03 -9.54
N ASP A 56 -9.30 6.01 -10.44
CA ASP A 56 -8.17 6.22 -11.37
C ASP A 56 -7.11 7.21 -10.85
N ASN A 57 -7.36 7.85 -9.71
CA ASN A 57 -6.45 8.87 -9.15
C ASN A 57 -5.42 8.24 -8.21
N VAL A 58 -4.14 8.59 -8.40
CA VAL A 58 -3.09 8.26 -7.43
C VAL A 58 -3.24 9.17 -6.21
N ILE A 59 -3.43 8.57 -5.04
CA ILE A 59 -3.59 9.31 -3.78
C ILE A 59 -2.32 9.34 -2.95
N ALA A 60 -1.44 8.34 -3.08
CA ALA A 60 -0.12 8.33 -2.47
C ALA A 60 0.79 7.39 -3.24
N GLU A 61 2.05 7.76 -3.40
CA GLU A 61 3.04 6.88 -3.99
C GLU A 61 4.46 7.16 -3.49
N GLY A 62 5.30 6.12 -3.52
CA GLY A 62 6.72 6.26 -3.21
C GLY A 62 7.42 4.95 -2.95
N LYS A 63 8.74 5.01 -2.71
CA LYS A 63 9.55 3.84 -2.42
C LYS A 63 9.43 3.42 -0.95
N ALA A 64 9.32 2.12 -0.73
CA ALA A 64 9.48 1.48 0.56
C ALA A 64 10.98 1.27 0.86
N ASN A 65 11.67 2.35 1.24
CA ASN A 65 13.13 2.38 1.43
C ASN A 65 13.58 2.92 2.80
N GLN A 66 12.63 3.19 3.71
CA GLN A 66 12.95 3.66 5.05
C GLN A 66 13.37 2.49 5.93
N TYR A 67 14.46 2.68 6.69
CA TYR A 67 14.97 1.67 7.62
C TYR A 67 13.98 1.42 8.75
N ARG A 68 13.84 0.16 9.13
CA ARG A 68 13.07 -0.31 10.27
C ARG A 68 13.80 -1.44 10.95
N ASP A 69 14.01 -1.28 12.25
CA ASP A 69 14.76 -2.21 13.08
C ASP A 69 14.07 -3.58 13.18
N ASP A 70 12.74 -3.56 13.37
CA ASP A 70 11.93 -4.77 13.41
C ASP A 70 11.98 -5.59 12.11
N LEU A 71 12.10 -4.93 10.96
CA LEU A 71 12.22 -5.61 9.66
C LEU A 71 13.63 -6.14 9.42
N HIS A 72 14.65 -5.46 9.97
CA HIS A 72 16.02 -5.94 9.96
C HIS A 72 16.15 -7.24 10.77
N ASP A 73 15.60 -7.26 11.99
CA ASP A 73 15.62 -8.41 12.89
C ASP A 73 14.86 -9.63 12.33
N LEU A 74 13.80 -9.39 11.53
CA LEU A 74 13.08 -10.44 10.80
C LEU A 74 13.87 -11.01 9.60
N GLY A 75 15.05 -10.46 9.29
CA GLY A 75 15.90 -10.89 8.17
C GLY A 75 15.40 -10.43 6.81
N PHE A 76 14.65 -9.32 6.74
CA PHE A 76 14.11 -8.80 5.47
C PHE A 76 15.15 -7.91 4.75
N GLY A 77 16.34 -8.48 4.50
CA GLY A 77 17.48 -7.77 3.94
C GLY A 77 18.05 -6.74 4.93
N ASN A 78 18.34 -5.53 4.45
CA ASN A 78 18.84 -4.42 5.27
C ASN A 78 17.76 -3.69 6.11
N GLY A 79 16.53 -4.19 6.17
CA GLY A 79 15.43 -3.55 6.93
C GLY A 79 14.85 -2.29 6.26
N CYS A 80 15.39 -1.84 5.11
CA CYS A 80 14.92 -0.66 4.39
C CYS A 80 13.70 -0.96 3.53
N LYS A 81 12.57 -1.28 4.20
CA LYS A 81 11.30 -1.68 3.58
C LYS A 81 10.11 -0.85 4.08
N GLY A 82 10.35 0.15 4.92
CA GLY A 82 9.34 1.07 5.43
C GLY A 82 9.01 2.20 4.45
N PHE A 83 7.82 2.79 4.58
CA PHE A 83 7.44 4.01 3.88
C PHE A 83 6.63 4.93 4.78
N ASN A 84 6.74 6.23 4.49
CA ASN A 84 5.86 7.27 5.00
C ASN A 84 5.54 8.21 3.85
N LEU A 85 4.28 8.19 3.39
CA LEU A 85 3.82 8.89 2.21
C LEU A 85 2.74 9.90 2.59
N LYS A 86 2.83 11.11 2.03
CA LYS A 86 1.77 12.11 2.12
C LYS A 86 0.61 11.71 1.23
N VAL A 87 -0.60 11.78 1.78
CA VAL A 87 -1.83 11.51 1.03
C VAL A 87 -2.32 12.79 0.35
N ASN A 88 -2.65 12.68 -0.93
CA ASN A 88 -3.38 13.69 -1.67
C ASN A 88 -4.86 13.60 -1.32
N TRP A 89 -5.23 14.25 -0.21
CA TRP A 89 -6.59 14.26 0.31
C TRP A 89 -7.63 14.77 -0.70
N ARG A 90 -7.23 15.59 -1.70
CA ARG A 90 -8.14 16.09 -2.74
C ARG A 90 -8.67 15.01 -3.69
N ALA A 91 -7.98 13.88 -3.76
CA ALA A 91 -8.41 12.73 -4.54
C ALA A 91 -9.29 11.76 -3.72
N LEU A 92 -9.68 12.17 -2.51
CA LEU A 92 -10.65 11.49 -1.66
C LEU A 92 -11.96 12.26 -1.66
N ASP A 93 -13.04 11.55 -1.33
CA ASP A 93 -14.36 12.09 -1.06
C ASP A 93 -14.66 12.08 0.43
N ALA A 94 -15.55 12.96 0.89
CA ALA A 94 -16.17 12.80 2.20
C ALA A 94 -17.07 11.54 2.18
N GLY A 95 -16.92 10.69 3.18
CA GLY A 95 -17.55 9.37 3.26
C GLY A 95 -16.57 8.24 2.97
N GLU A 96 -17.09 7.13 2.44
CA GLU A 96 -16.30 5.92 2.20
C GLU A 96 -15.54 5.98 0.87
N ASN A 97 -14.22 5.80 0.94
CA ASN A 97 -13.33 5.73 -0.20
C ASN A 97 -12.82 4.30 -0.38
N LYS A 98 -12.92 3.77 -1.60
CA LYS A 98 -12.38 2.45 -1.96
C LYS A 98 -10.99 2.59 -2.56
N LEU A 99 -9.99 2.23 -1.77
CA LEU A 99 -8.58 2.43 -2.12
C LEU A 99 -7.95 1.12 -2.62
N SER A 100 -7.26 1.16 -3.74
CA SER A 100 -6.52 0.01 -4.28
C SER A 100 -5.02 0.20 -4.02
N LEU A 101 -4.42 -0.70 -3.25
CA LEU A 101 -3.00 -0.74 -2.96
C LEU A 101 -2.29 -1.58 -4.00
N PHE A 102 -1.25 -1.00 -4.58
CA PHE A 102 -0.34 -1.64 -5.52
C PHE A 102 1.08 -1.65 -4.96
N ILE A 103 1.80 -2.74 -5.22
CA ILE A 103 3.23 -2.88 -4.96
C ILE A 103 3.87 -3.31 -6.27
N ASP A 104 4.82 -2.52 -6.79
CA ASP A 104 5.50 -2.76 -8.08
C ASP A 104 4.50 -3.09 -9.21
N GLU A 105 3.47 -2.25 -9.36
CA GLU A 105 2.36 -2.39 -10.33
C GLU A 105 1.42 -3.59 -10.15
N HIS A 106 1.57 -4.39 -9.07
CA HIS A 106 0.66 -5.49 -8.76
C HIS A 106 -0.34 -5.08 -7.69
N LYS A 107 -1.63 -5.30 -7.94
CA LYS A 107 -2.68 -4.97 -6.98
C LYS A 107 -2.70 -5.99 -5.84
N VAL A 108 -2.34 -5.58 -4.64
CA VAL A 108 -2.21 -6.50 -3.49
C VAL A 108 -3.36 -6.43 -2.51
N LYS A 109 -4.06 -5.28 -2.42
CA LYS A 109 -5.19 -5.11 -1.47
C LYS A 109 -6.17 -4.04 -1.92
N VAL A 110 -7.42 -4.19 -1.50
CA VAL A 110 -8.42 -3.12 -1.49
C VAL A 110 -8.75 -2.75 -0.05
N ILE A 111 -8.73 -1.47 0.27
CA ILE A 111 -8.93 -0.91 1.61
C ILE A 111 -10.11 0.07 1.53
N ARG A 112 -10.93 0.13 2.58
CA ARG A 112 -11.97 1.15 2.71
C ARG A 112 -11.48 2.18 3.73
N LEU A 113 -11.49 3.45 3.34
CA LEU A 113 -11.16 4.57 4.21
C LEU A 113 -12.35 5.50 4.30
N SER A 114 -12.92 5.65 5.50
CA SER A 114 -13.99 6.60 5.75
C SER A 114 -13.39 7.93 6.19
N VAL A 115 -13.64 9.00 5.44
CA VAL A 115 -13.24 10.37 5.79
C VAL A 115 -14.49 11.14 6.19
N THR A 116 -14.54 11.67 7.40
CA THR A 116 -15.68 12.46 7.85
C THR A 116 -15.70 13.83 7.16
N ILE A 117 -16.88 14.45 7.10
CA ILE A 117 -17.02 15.84 6.60
C ILE A 117 -16.15 16.80 7.44
N ALA A 118 -16.09 16.60 8.75
CA ALA A 118 -15.29 17.43 9.64
C ALA A 118 -13.79 17.33 9.34
N GLU A 119 -13.27 16.13 9.11
CA GLU A 119 -11.88 15.92 8.67
C GLU A 119 -11.63 16.56 7.31
N PHE A 120 -12.53 16.32 6.34
CA PHE A 120 -12.40 16.87 5.00
C PHE A 120 -12.36 18.40 4.98
N VAL A 121 -13.24 19.05 5.73
CA VAL A 121 -13.27 20.50 5.90
C VAL A 121 -12.03 21.01 6.64
N SER A 122 -11.58 20.29 7.67
CA SER A 122 -10.36 20.65 8.41
C SER A 122 -9.13 20.68 7.51
N LEU A 123 -9.00 19.71 6.60
CA LEU A 123 -7.90 19.66 5.63
C LEU A 123 -7.94 20.83 4.65
N ALA A 124 -9.13 21.18 4.16
CA ALA A 124 -9.32 22.34 3.29
C ALA A 124 -8.89 23.65 3.98
N ILE A 125 -9.28 23.85 5.24
CA ILE A 125 -8.93 25.04 6.03
C ILE A 125 -7.43 25.10 6.31
N GLN A 126 -6.83 24.00 6.75
CA GLN A 126 -5.39 23.93 7.02
C GLN A 126 -4.56 24.28 5.78
N GLU A 127 -5.00 23.87 4.60
CA GLU A 127 -4.30 24.19 3.38
C GLU A 127 -4.41 25.67 2.97
N GLN A 128 -5.57 26.29 3.20
CA GLN A 128 -5.73 27.72 2.96
C GLN A 128 -4.82 28.55 3.87
N ASN A 129 -4.64 28.14 5.13
CA ASN A 129 -3.78 28.82 6.10
C ASN A 129 -2.27 28.62 5.85
N ARG A 130 -1.88 27.70 4.96
CA ARG A 130 -0.49 27.49 4.55
C ARG A 130 -0.09 28.33 3.32
N ARG A 131 -1.02 29.11 2.75
CA ARG A 131 -0.80 30.05 1.65
C ARG A 131 -0.74 31.47 2.18
#